data_AF-D6D4P8-F1
#
_entry.id   AF-D6D4P8-F1
#
_cell.length_a   1.000
_cell.length_b   1.000
_cell.length_c   1.000
_cell.angle_alpha   90.00
_cell.angle_beta   90.00
_cell.angle_gamma   90.00
#
_symmetry.space_group_name_H-M   'P 1'
#
loop_
_entity.id
_entity.type
_entity.pdbx_description
1 polymer ?
#
loop_
_entity_poly.entity_id
_entity_poly.type
_entity_poly.pdbx_seq_one_letter_code
_entity_poly.pdbx_strand_id
1 'polypeptide(L)'
;MKEFGTIGDLINAYKAIPCDAYIYCSKSVIETENLENGKYLVIESEEEDGYVETEDGEVPKQAYNLGMSSLVDVETFKDILSFQYKLNPKTLYKDCIKAIEYYLSNDDFLDE
;
A
#
# COMPACT_ATOMS: atom_id res chain seq x y z
N MET A 1 -6.98 7.87 -10.06
CA MET A 1 -6.27 7.95 -8.77
C MET A 1 -7.28 8.05 -7.64
N LYS A 2 -7.07 7.35 -6.53
CA LYS A 2 -7.95 7.37 -5.35
C LYS A 2 -7.14 7.61 -4.08
N GLU A 3 -7.61 8.54 -3.25
CA GLU A 3 -6.99 8.87 -1.96
C GLU A 3 -7.73 8.19 -0.80
N PHE A 4 -6.98 7.72 0.18
CA PHE A 4 -7.49 7.13 1.41
C PHE A 4 -6.82 7.81 2.61
N GLY A 5 -7.64 8.25 3.58
CA GLY A 5 -7.17 9.01 4.73
C GLY A 5 -6.41 8.16 5.76
N THR A 6 -6.69 6.86 5.79
CA THR A 6 -6.09 5.90 6.74
C THR A 6 -5.92 4.52 6.09
N ILE A 7 -5.08 3.66 6.67
CA ILE A 7 -4.95 2.26 6.25
C ILE A 7 -6.27 1.49 6.43
N GLY A 8 -7.10 1.89 7.40
CA GLY A 8 -8.46 1.35 7.59
C GLY A 8 -9.40 1.62 6.43
N ASP A 9 -9.36 2.83 5.87
CA ASP A 9 -10.16 3.15 4.69
C ASP A 9 -9.73 2.29 3.49
N LEU A 10 -8.42 2.09 3.32
CA LEU A 10 -7.86 1.25 2.26
C LEU A 10 -8.24 -0.23 2.45
N ILE A 11 -8.07 -0.78 3.66
CA ILE A 11 -8.46 -2.16 4.00
C ILE A 11 -9.97 -2.36 3.81
N ASN A 12 -10.81 -1.38 4.15
CA ASN A 12 -12.26 -1.52 3.93
C ASN A 12 -12.63 -1.53 2.44
N ALA A 13 -11.88 -0.80 1.60
CA ALA A 13 -12.15 -0.69 0.18
C ALA A 13 -11.50 -1.78 -0.68
N TYR A 14 -10.57 -2.58 -0.12
CA TYR A 14 -9.62 -3.40 -0.89
C TYR A 14 -10.22 -4.27 -2.01
N LYS A 15 -11.42 -4.84 -1.80
CA LYS A 15 -12.09 -5.69 -2.80
C LYS A 15 -12.54 -4.94 -4.05
N ALA A 16 -12.80 -3.63 -3.92
CA ALA A 16 -13.30 -2.79 -5.00
C ALA A 16 -12.18 -2.06 -5.76
N ILE A 17 -10.93 -2.16 -5.30
CA ILE A 17 -9.78 -1.56 -5.96
C ILE A 17 -9.39 -2.44 -7.15
N PRO A 18 -9.06 -1.90 -8.34
CA PRO A 18 -8.56 -2.71 -9.46
C PRO A 18 -7.23 -3.40 -9.14
N CYS A 19 -6.98 -4.61 -9.68
CA CYS A 19 -5.70 -5.30 -9.44
C CYS A 19 -4.53 -4.63 -10.16
N ASP A 20 -4.78 -4.03 -11.32
CA ASP A 20 -3.78 -3.31 -12.11
C ASP A 20 -3.58 -1.89 -11.54
N ALA A 21 -3.10 -1.84 -10.31
CA ALA A 21 -2.87 -0.61 -9.56
C ALA A 21 -1.78 -0.78 -8.50
N TYR A 22 -1.14 0.31 -8.13
CA TYR A 22 -0.16 0.37 -7.04
C TYR A 22 -0.66 1.21 -5.87
N ILE A 23 -0.26 0.81 -4.66
CA ILE A 23 -0.50 1.55 -3.42
C ILE A 23 0.76 2.32 -3.07
N TYR A 24 0.57 3.61 -2.83
CA TYR A 24 1.58 4.53 -2.31
C TYR A 24 1.15 5.03 -0.93
N CYS A 25 2.11 5.37 -0.10
CA CYS A 25 1.87 5.87 1.25
C CYS A 25 2.66 7.14 1.53
N SER A 26 2.25 7.89 2.56
CA SER A 26 3.05 9.02 3.05
C SER A 26 4.41 8.54 3.55
N LYS A 27 5.49 9.30 3.29
CA LYS A 27 6.86 8.96 3.74
C LYS A 27 6.97 8.61 5.24
N SER A 28 6.16 9.25 6.08
CA SER A 28 6.09 8.96 7.52
C SER A 28 5.77 7.51 7.85
N VAL A 29 5.03 6.80 6.98
CA VAL A 29 4.72 5.38 7.14
C VAL A 29 5.99 4.55 7.06
N ILE A 30 6.85 4.84 6.09
CA ILE A 30 8.12 4.16 5.88
C ILE A 30 9.09 4.51 7.01
N GLU A 31 9.26 5.81 7.30
CA GLU A 31 10.19 6.30 8.33
C GLU A 31 9.89 5.79 9.74
N THR A 32 8.61 5.54 10.05
CA THR A 32 8.17 5.09 11.38
C THR A 32 7.77 3.62 11.42
N GLU A 33 7.83 2.93 10.28
CA GLU A 33 7.35 1.56 10.11
C GLU A 33 5.93 1.35 10.68
N ASN A 34 5.06 2.35 10.48
CA ASN A 34 3.74 2.37 11.12
C ASN A 34 2.66 2.78 10.11
N LEU A 35 1.87 1.80 9.69
CA LEU A 35 0.77 1.98 8.73
C LEU A 35 -0.37 2.86 9.30
N GLU A 36 -0.49 3.00 10.62
CA GLU A 36 -1.56 3.82 11.20
C GLU A 36 -1.28 5.33 11.09
N ASN A 37 -0.03 5.74 10.80
CA ASN A 37 0.40 7.14 10.72
C ASN A 37 0.43 7.72 9.30
N GLY A 38 -0.29 7.11 8.36
CA GLY A 38 -0.19 7.39 6.93
C GLY A 38 -1.48 7.82 6.25
N LYS A 39 -1.31 8.57 5.15
CA LYS A 39 -2.28 8.62 4.05
C LYS A 39 -1.85 7.68 2.95
N TYR A 40 -2.82 7.24 2.16
CA TYR A 40 -2.61 6.27 1.09
C TYR A 40 -3.17 6.78 -0.21
N LEU A 41 -2.51 6.41 -1.29
CA LEU A 41 -2.87 6.74 -2.65
C LEU A 41 -2.89 5.45 -3.47
N VAL A 42 -3.91 5.28 -4.29
CA VAL A 42 -3.95 4.21 -5.28
C VAL A 42 -3.98 4.82 -6.66
N ILE A 43 -3.06 4.40 -7.51
CA ILE A 43 -2.96 4.81 -8.91
C ILE A 43 -3.08 3.54 -9.75
N GLU A 44 -4.06 3.52 -10.66
CA GLU A 44 -4.18 2.45 -11.66
C GLU A 44 -3.10 2.67 -12.73
N SER A 45 -2.53 1.59 -13.26
CA SER A 45 -1.42 1.67 -14.23
C SER A 45 -1.78 2.52 -15.47
N GLU A 46 -3.04 2.47 -15.90
CA GLU A 46 -3.54 3.29 -17.02
C GLU A 46 -3.63 4.79 -16.71
N GLU A 47 -3.59 5.19 -15.44
CA GLU A 47 -3.71 6.58 -14.99
C GLU A 47 -2.35 7.24 -14.70
N GLU A 48 -1.24 6.50 -14.84
CA GLU A 48 0.10 6.96 -14.52
C GLU A 48 0.58 8.05 -15.50
N ASP A 49 0.91 9.23 -14.96
CA ASP A 49 1.41 10.37 -15.75
C ASP A 49 2.95 10.42 -15.77
N GLY A 50 3.55 9.28 -16.12
CA GLY A 50 4.99 9.06 -16.13
C GLY A 50 5.65 9.05 -14.76
N TYR A 51 6.94 8.71 -14.75
CA TYR A 51 7.68 8.42 -13.52
C TYR A 51 8.77 9.44 -13.21
N VAL A 52 9.15 9.44 -11.93
CA VAL A 52 10.32 10.12 -11.39
C VAL A 52 11.18 9.05 -10.72
N GLU A 53 12.45 8.96 -11.10
CA GLU A 53 13.44 8.12 -10.42
C GLU A 53 13.75 8.74 -9.05
N THR A 54 13.59 7.97 -7.98
CA THR A 54 13.88 8.38 -6.60
C THR A 54 14.85 7.39 -5.96
N GLU A 55 15.38 7.74 -4.79
CA GLU A 55 16.22 6.82 -4.00
C GLU A 55 15.47 5.54 -3.61
N ASP A 56 14.14 5.60 -3.54
CA ASP A 56 13.24 4.49 -3.19
C ASP A 56 12.65 3.80 -4.45
N GLY A 57 13.21 4.05 -5.64
CA GLY A 57 12.74 3.52 -6.93
C GLY A 57 11.90 4.51 -7.76
N GLU A 58 11.29 4.00 -8.84
CA GLU A 58 10.45 4.81 -9.73
C GLU A 58 9.06 5.05 -9.12
N VAL A 59 8.66 6.31 -9.04
CA VAL A 59 7.35 6.72 -8.49
C VAL A 59 6.61 7.58 -9.51
N PRO A 60 5.31 7.37 -9.76
CA PRO A 60 4.54 8.24 -10.66
C PRO A 60 4.61 9.69 -10.21
N LYS A 61 4.70 10.63 -11.18
CA LYS A 61 4.80 12.08 -10.88
C LYS A 61 3.71 12.58 -9.93
N GLN A 62 2.50 12.04 -10.08
CA GLN A 62 1.34 12.38 -9.23
C GLN A 62 1.61 12.04 -7.75
N ALA A 63 2.14 10.84 -7.49
CA ALA A 63 2.54 10.40 -6.16
C ALA A 63 3.75 11.17 -5.64
N TYR A 64 4.76 11.40 -6.47
CA TYR A 64 5.95 12.18 -6.14
C TYR A 64 5.61 13.61 -5.70
N ASN A 65 4.74 14.30 -6.44
CA ASN A 65 4.29 15.66 -6.14
C ASN A 65 3.54 15.77 -4.82
N LEU A 66 2.96 14.67 -4.33
CA LEU A 66 2.26 14.59 -3.05
C LEU A 66 3.17 14.10 -1.90
N GLY A 67 4.46 13.86 -2.17
CA GLY A 67 5.39 13.34 -1.18
C GLY A 67 5.07 11.91 -0.73
N MET A 68 4.52 11.10 -1.64
CA MET A 68 4.24 9.69 -1.39
C MET A 68 5.42 8.81 -1.82
N SER A 69 5.56 7.65 -1.17
CA SER A 69 6.51 6.58 -1.49
C SER A 69 5.75 5.32 -1.89
N SER A 70 6.37 4.46 -2.69
CA SER A 70 5.80 3.14 -3.03
C SER A 70 5.62 2.30 -1.77
N LEU A 71 4.54 1.51 -1.72
CA LEU A 71 4.30 0.59 -0.62
C LEU A 71 4.23 -0.86 -1.12
N VAL A 72 3.27 -1.15 -1.99
CA VAL A 72 3.01 -2.50 -2.52
C VAL A 72 2.01 -2.41 -3.68
N ASP A 73 2.01 -3.37 -4.59
CA ASP A 73 0.96 -3.49 -5.60
C ASP A 73 -0.38 -3.96 -4.99
N VAL A 74 -1.49 -3.65 -5.66
CA VAL A 74 -2.83 -3.97 -5.16
C VAL A 74 -3.11 -5.49 -5.17
N GLU A 75 -2.51 -6.25 -6.08
CA GLU A 75 -2.72 -7.70 -6.15
C GLU A 75 -2.15 -8.38 -4.90
N THR A 76 -0.89 -8.09 -4.56
CA THR A 76 -0.23 -8.55 -3.34
C THR A 76 -0.99 -8.11 -2.08
N PHE A 77 -1.40 -6.83 -2.01
CA PHE A 77 -2.20 -6.33 -0.90
C PHE A 77 -3.51 -7.11 -0.70
N LYS A 78 -4.21 -7.39 -1.80
CA LYS A 78 -5.45 -8.19 -1.75
C LYS A 78 -5.19 -9.62 -1.34
N ASP A 79 -4.09 -10.21 -1.78
CA ASP A 79 -3.72 -11.57 -1.43
C ASP A 79 -3.44 -11.68 0.06
N ILE A 80 -2.64 -10.79 0.65
CA ILE A 80 -2.39 -10.73 2.10
C ILE A 80 -3.71 -10.71 2.88
N LEU A 81 -4.61 -9.80 2.53
CA LEU A 81 -5.90 -9.68 3.21
C LEU A 81 -6.78 -10.90 2.99
N SER A 82 -6.83 -11.45 1.77
CA SER A 82 -7.62 -12.62 1.44
C SER A 82 -7.13 -13.86 2.19
N PHE A 83 -5.83 -14.06 2.29
CA PHE A 83 -5.22 -15.12 3.11
C PHE A 83 -5.54 -14.93 4.59
N GLN A 84 -5.42 -13.72 5.12
CA GLN A 84 -5.73 -13.42 6.51
C GLN A 84 -7.19 -13.76 6.85
N TYR A 85 -8.15 -13.34 6.01
CA TYR A 85 -9.57 -13.68 6.20
C TYR A 85 -9.88 -15.16 6.01
N LYS A 86 -9.17 -15.85 5.12
CA LYS A 86 -9.32 -17.29 4.90
C LYS A 86 -8.82 -18.11 6.09
N LEU A 87 -7.68 -17.73 6.67
CA LEU A 87 -7.09 -18.38 7.85
C LEU A 87 -7.92 -18.14 9.11
N ASN A 88 -8.37 -16.89 9.29
CA ASN A 88 -9.22 -16.51 10.40
C ASN A 88 -10.39 -15.64 9.91
N PRO A 89 -11.60 -16.21 9.75
CA PRO A 89 -12.79 -15.43 9.38
C PRO A 89 -13.20 -14.38 10.41
N LYS A 90 -12.70 -14.47 11.65
CA LYS A 90 -12.91 -13.48 12.72
C LYS A 90 -11.76 -12.46 12.81
N THR A 91 -10.91 -12.39 11.79
CA THR A 91 -9.84 -11.40 11.64
C THR A 91 -10.36 -10.01 11.98
N LEU A 92 -9.66 -9.35 12.90
CA LEU A 92 -9.90 -7.96 13.24
C LEU A 92 -9.03 -7.08 12.34
N TYR A 93 -9.41 -5.81 12.25
CA TYR A 93 -8.64 -4.78 11.54
C TYR A 93 -7.15 -4.75 11.93
N LYS A 94 -6.84 -4.88 13.22
CA LYS A 94 -5.45 -4.90 13.71
C LYS A 94 -4.67 -6.14 13.25
N ASP A 95 -5.35 -7.26 12.99
CA ASP A 95 -4.70 -8.46 12.47
C ASP A 95 -4.34 -8.27 10.99
N CYS A 96 -5.18 -7.56 10.23
CA CYS A 96 -4.86 -7.16 8.85
C CYS A 96 -3.63 -6.26 8.78
N ILE A 97 -3.56 -5.21 9.62
CA ILE A 97 -2.38 -4.33 9.68
C ILE A 97 -1.12 -5.15 9.93
N LYS A 98 -1.13 -6.00 10.96
CA LYS A 98 0.02 -6.85 11.28
C LYS A 98 0.43 -7.80 10.15
N ALA A 99 -0.53 -8.33 9.40
CA ALA A 99 -0.23 -9.18 8.26
C ALA A 99 0.46 -8.40 7.14
N ILE A 100 0.04 -7.16 6.89
CA ILE A 100 0.67 -6.26 5.91
C ILE A 100 2.08 -5.86 6.39
N GLU A 101 2.22 -5.42 7.65
CA GLU A 101 3.52 -5.08 8.25
C GLU A 101 4.48 -6.28 8.20
N TYR A 102 4.01 -7.47 8.58
CA TYR A 102 4.80 -8.68 8.50
C TYR A 102 5.26 -8.98 7.08
N TYR A 103 4.37 -8.83 6.10
CA TYR A 103 4.74 -9.01 4.70
C TYR A 103 5.82 -8.00 4.31
N LEU A 104 5.61 -6.70 4.52
CA LEU A 104 6.56 -5.65 4.13
C LEU A 104 7.93 -5.81 4.80
N SER A 105 8.00 -6.21 6.07
CA SER A 105 9.28 -6.42 6.77
C SER A 105 10.00 -7.72 6.41
N ASN A 106 9.35 -8.68 5.74
CA ASN A 106 9.94 -9.98 5.37
C ASN A 106 9.96 -10.22 3.87
N ASP A 107 9.34 -9.36 3.08
CA ASP A 107 9.50 -9.33 1.65
C ASP A 107 10.88 -8.73 1.38
N ASP A 108 11.80 -9.55 0.87
CA ASP A 108 13.20 -9.23 0.54
C ASP A 108 13.33 -8.09 -0.51
N PHE A 109 12.28 -7.33 -0.79
CA PHE A 109 12.21 -6.24 -1.77
C PHE A 109 12.45 -4.83 -1.21
N LEU A 110 12.40 -4.63 0.12
CA LEU A 110 12.74 -3.33 0.74
C LEU A 110 14.24 -3.17 1.06
N ASP A 111 15.04 -4.24 0.90
CA ASP A 111 16.49 -4.22 1.04
C ASP A 111 17.17 -4.41 -0.33
N GLU A 112 17.32 -3.32 -1.11
CA GLU A 112 18.47 -3.14 -2.03
C GLU A 112 18.91 -1.67 -2.11
#